data_AF-A0AA88RUL7-F1
#
_entry.id   AF-A0AA88RUL7-F1
#
_cell.length_a   1.000
_cell.length_b   1.000
_cell.length_c   1.000
_cell.angle_alpha   90.00
_cell.angle_beta   90.00
_cell.angle_gamma   90.00
#
_symmetry.space_group_name_H-M   'P 1'
#
loop_
_entity.id
_entity.type
_entity.pdbx_description
1 polymer ?
#
loop_
_entity_poly.entity_id
_entity_poly.type
_entity_poly.pdbx_seq_one_letter_code
_entity_poly.pdbx_strand_id
1 'polypeptide(L)'
;MRFVQEPNLNLMLLLVQLVGTDHCSFNSTQKALGIDDFRKIPNGVNGIEERMHLVWDTMVESGQISAIDYVRVTSTECAKLFNIYPRKGAILAGSDADIIIFNPNSSFEISASSHHSRSDTNVYEGIRGKGKVEVTISGGRVVWENDDLKVVPGSGKYVEMPPYNYLFDGIDKAETTYLSSLRAPVKRSRATS
;
A
#
# COMPACT_ATOMS: atom_id res chain seq x y z
N MET A 1 3.45 -29.76 -8.51
CA MET A 1 2.12 -29.27 -8.11
C MET A 1 1.73 -28.20 -9.11
N ARG A 2 0.85 -28.50 -10.08
CA ARG A 2 0.42 -27.52 -11.09
C ARG A 2 -0.65 -26.66 -10.45
N PHE A 3 -0.39 -25.36 -10.28
CA PHE A 3 -1.45 -24.41 -10.00
C PHE A 3 -2.32 -24.30 -11.26
N VAL A 4 -3.58 -24.73 -11.12
CA VAL A 4 -4.62 -24.51 -12.12
C VAL A 4 -4.90 -23.00 -12.10
N GLN A 5 -4.64 -22.33 -13.21
CA GLN A 5 -4.95 -20.92 -13.40
C GLN A 5 -6.47 -20.82 -13.59
N GLU A 6 -7.17 -20.44 -12.52
CA GLU A 6 -8.63 -20.25 -12.51
C GLU A 6 -9.04 -19.17 -13.54
N PRO A 7 -10.09 -19.37 -14.37
CA PRO A 7 -10.41 -18.48 -15.50
C PRO A 7 -11.12 -17.18 -15.13
N ASN A 8 -11.25 -16.83 -13.84
CA ASN A 8 -12.03 -15.67 -13.37
C ASN A 8 -11.18 -14.64 -12.62
N LEU A 9 -9.96 -14.37 -13.10
CA LEU A 9 -9.02 -13.44 -12.44
C LEU A 9 -9.50 -11.97 -12.41
N ASN A 10 -10.41 -11.59 -13.31
CA ASN A 10 -11.05 -10.27 -13.32
C ASN A 10 -11.91 -10.00 -12.07
N LEU A 11 -12.34 -11.05 -11.35
CA LEU A 11 -13.11 -10.91 -10.12
C LEU A 11 -12.23 -10.53 -8.92
N MET A 12 -10.95 -10.93 -8.92
CA MET A 12 -10.01 -10.66 -7.81
C MET A 12 -9.63 -9.17 -7.73
N LEU A 13 -9.53 -8.49 -8.88
CA LEU A 13 -9.29 -7.04 -8.99
C LEU A 13 -10.44 -6.19 -8.43
N LEU A 14 -11.66 -6.73 -8.32
CA LEU A 14 -12.80 -6.04 -7.71
C LEU A 14 -12.85 -6.22 -6.19
N LEU A 15 -12.19 -7.23 -5.64
CA LEU A 15 -12.26 -7.55 -4.21
C LEU A 15 -11.15 -6.86 -3.40
N VAL A 16 -9.92 -6.80 -3.92
CA VAL A 16 -8.78 -6.17 -3.23
C VAL A 16 -8.49 -4.81 -3.84
N GLN A 17 -8.59 -3.75 -3.04
CA GLN A 17 -8.47 -2.37 -3.50
C GLN A 17 -7.05 -1.79 -3.37
N LEU A 18 -6.25 -2.26 -2.42
CA LEU A 18 -4.92 -1.71 -2.14
C LEU A 18 -3.95 -2.76 -1.58
N VAL A 19 -2.65 -2.51 -1.77
CA VAL A 19 -1.57 -3.33 -1.22
C VAL A 19 -0.74 -2.51 -0.22
N GLY A 20 -0.76 -2.93 1.04
CA GLY A 20 0.15 -2.49 2.09
C GLY A 20 1.19 -3.56 2.42
N THR A 21 2.09 -3.28 3.37
CA THR A 21 3.20 -4.20 3.73
C THR A 21 3.12 -4.76 5.13
N ASP A 22 2.38 -4.10 6.02
CA ASP A 22 2.46 -4.36 7.46
C ASP A 22 3.92 -4.39 7.96
N HIS A 23 4.74 -3.45 7.45
CA HIS A 23 6.16 -3.42 7.74
C HIS A 23 6.41 -3.25 9.24
N CYS A 24 6.86 -4.32 9.87
CA CYS A 24 7.14 -4.42 11.29
C CYS A 24 8.35 -5.36 11.45
N SER A 25 9.54 -4.81 11.25
CA SER A 25 10.75 -5.61 11.11
C SER A 25 11.46 -5.84 12.46
N PHE A 26 11.90 -7.08 12.66
CA PHE A 26 12.73 -7.50 13.78
C PHE A 26 13.92 -8.28 13.23
N ASN A 27 15.11 -8.01 13.73
CA ASN A 27 16.31 -8.75 13.35
C ASN A 27 16.30 -10.17 13.94
N SER A 28 17.23 -11.01 13.48
CA SER A 28 17.34 -12.41 13.90
C SER A 28 17.47 -12.57 15.42
N THR A 29 18.21 -11.67 16.08
CA THR A 29 18.42 -11.70 17.54
C THR A 29 17.12 -11.40 18.30
N GLN A 30 16.32 -10.46 17.81
CA GLN A 30 15.00 -10.16 18.37
C GLN A 30 14.01 -11.30 18.13
N LYS A 31 14.02 -11.93 16.95
CA LYS A 31 13.19 -13.11 16.66
C LYS A 31 13.55 -14.31 17.54
N ALA A 32 14.83 -14.48 17.87
CA ALA A 32 15.34 -15.56 18.72
C ALA A 32 14.80 -15.53 20.17
N LEU A 33 14.13 -14.45 20.61
CA LEU A 33 13.41 -14.42 21.89
C LEU A 33 12.38 -15.55 22.03
N GLY A 34 11.87 -16.09 20.92
CA GLY A 34 10.97 -17.23 20.90
C GLY A 34 11.59 -18.54 20.42
N ILE A 35 12.91 -18.72 20.51
CA ILE A 35 13.60 -19.95 20.07
C ILE A 35 13.02 -21.22 20.70
N ASP A 36 12.60 -21.13 21.96
CA ASP A 36 12.00 -22.25 22.72
C ASP A 36 10.45 -22.16 22.82
N ASP A 37 9.84 -21.05 22.38
CA ASP A 37 8.40 -20.80 22.48
C ASP A 37 7.94 -19.82 21.40
N PHE A 38 7.29 -20.34 20.35
CA PHE A 38 6.88 -19.54 19.19
C PHE A 38 5.97 -18.36 19.56
N ARG A 39 5.24 -18.45 20.69
CA ARG A 39 4.34 -17.39 21.16
C ARG A 39 5.09 -16.13 21.60
N LYS A 40 6.40 -16.25 21.86
CA LYS A 40 7.29 -15.14 22.24
C LYS A 40 8.05 -14.55 21.05
N ILE A 41 7.92 -15.13 19.86
CA ILE A 41 8.52 -14.54 18.65
C ILE A 41 7.78 -13.24 18.36
N PRO A 42 8.45 -12.08 18.29
CA PRO A 42 7.80 -10.84 17.90
C PRO A 42 7.25 -10.96 16.48
N ASN A 43 5.96 -10.72 16.29
CA ASN A 43 5.30 -10.86 14.99
C ASN A 43 5.57 -9.66 14.08
N GLY A 44 5.90 -9.92 12.82
CA GLY A 44 6.17 -8.89 11.81
C GLY A 44 7.30 -9.26 10.85
N VAL A 45 7.28 -8.66 9.65
CA VAL A 45 8.24 -8.89 8.56
C VAL A 45 8.59 -7.58 7.84
N ASN A 46 9.61 -7.61 6.97
CA ASN A 46 9.95 -6.48 6.08
C ASN A 46 9.06 -6.44 4.84
N GLY A 47 9.18 -5.39 4.03
CA GLY A 47 8.38 -5.25 2.80
C GLY A 47 8.23 -3.83 2.25
N ILE A 48 8.54 -2.79 3.04
CA ILE A 48 8.30 -1.38 2.64
C ILE A 48 9.06 -0.99 1.37
N GLU A 49 10.29 -1.48 1.22
CA GLU A 49 11.17 -1.21 0.08
C GLU A 49 10.81 -2.11 -1.12
N GLU A 50 10.46 -3.37 -0.83
CA GLU A 50 10.27 -4.42 -1.83
C GLU A 50 8.90 -4.33 -2.51
N ARG A 51 7.88 -3.79 -1.84
CA ARG A 51 6.48 -3.79 -2.26
C ARG A 51 6.30 -3.40 -3.73
N MET A 52 6.89 -2.28 -4.15
CA MET A 52 6.68 -1.74 -5.49
C MET A 52 7.25 -2.66 -6.58
N HIS A 53 8.39 -3.27 -6.31
CA HIS A 53 9.08 -4.19 -7.21
C HIS A 53 8.33 -5.53 -7.31
N LEU A 54 7.96 -6.09 -6.16
CA LEU A 54 7.25 -7.38 -6.07
C LEU A 54 5.86 -7.34 -6.70
N VAL A 55 5.09 -6.27 -6.46
CA VAL A 55 3.75 -6.12 -7.07
C VAL A 55 3.87 -6.00 -8.59
N TRP A 56 4.85 -5.26 -9.10
CA TRP A 56 5.07 -5.16 -10.55
C TRP A 56 5.45 -6.51 -11.15
N ASP A 57 6.52 -7.12 -10.65
CA ASP A 57 7.04 -8.38 -11.19
C ASP A 57 6.01 -9.53 -11.07
N THR A 58 5.36 -9.65 -9.93
CA THR A 58 4.43 -10.77 -9.70
C THR A 58 3.11 -10.58 -10.43
N MET A 59 2.58 -9.36 -10.53
CA MET A 59 1.21 -9.12 -11.01
C MET A 59 1.14 -8.45 -12.37
N VAL A 60 2.05 -7.52 -12.69
CA VAL A 60 2.06 -6.82 -13.97
C VAL A 60 2.78 -7.64 -15.04
N GLU A 61 4.00 -8.11 -14.78
CA GLU A 61 4.77 -8.90 -15.76
C GLU A 61 4.08 -10.23 -16.09
N SER A 62 3.37 -10.82 -15.13
CA SER A 62 2.58 -12.05 -15.36
C SER A 62 1.24 -11.79 -16.07
N GLY A 63 0.87 -10.52 -16.31
CA GLY A 63 -0.37 -10.14 -16.96
C GLY A 63 -1.63 -10.26 -16.09
N GLN A 64 -1.49 -10.42 -14.78
CA GLN A 64 -2.64 -10.49 -13.87
C GLN A 64 -3.34 -9.14 -13.71
N ILE A 65 -2.57 -8.04 -13.75
CA ILE A 65 -3.08 -6.67 -13.66
C ILE A 65 -2.36 -5.78 -14.68
N SER A 66 -3.00 -4.69 -15.12
CA SER A 66 -2.35 -3.69 -15.98
C SER A 66 -1.42 -2.77 -15.19
N ALA A 67 -0.56 -2.01 -15.87
CA ALA A 67 0.21 -0.93 -15.25
C ALA A 67 -0.68 0.16 -14.63
N ILE A 68 -1.90 0.36 -15.15
CA ILE A 68 -2.88 1.30 -14.57
C ILE A 68 -3.41 0.75 -13.25
N ASP A 69 -3.70 -0.55 -13.19
CA ASP A 69 -4.11 -1.22 -11.96
C ASP A 69 -2.99 -1.17 -10.90
N TYR A 70 -1.73 -1.32 -11.32
CA TYR A 70 -0.56 -1.16 -10.44
C TYR A 70 -0.55 0.20 -9.76
N VAL A 71 -0.70 1.30 -10.52
CA VAL A 71 -0.80 2.65 -9.95
C VAL A 71 -2.00 2.76 -8.99
N ARG A 72 -3.16 2.20 -9.41
CA ARG A 72 -4.39 2.21 -8.63
C ARG A 72 -4.19 1.58 -7.25
N VAL A 73 -3.73 0.32 -7.19
CA VAL A 73 -3.63 -0.46 -5.94
C VAL A 73 -2.44 -0.07 -5.07
N THR A 74 -1.41 0.55 -5.64
CA THR A 74 -0.21 0.96 -4.87
C THR A 74 -0.27 2.39 -4.36
N SER A 75 -1.16 3.25 -4.92
CA SER A 75 -1.22 4.67 -4.57
C SER A 75 -2.64 5.27 -4.61
N THR A 76 -3.33 5.27 -5.76
CA THR A 76 -4.56 6.07 -5.95
C THR A 76 -5.71 5.66 -5.03
N GLU A 77 -5.99 4.36 -4.88
CA GLU A 77 -7.10 3.92 -4.00
C GLU A 77 -6.79 4.16 -2.53
N CYS A 78 -5.52 4.04 -2.13
CA CYS A 78 -5.07 4.42 -0.80
C CYS A 78 -5.35 5.92 -0.56
N ALA A 79 -4.99 6.79 -1.51
CA ALA A 79 -5.24 8.23 -1.39
C ALA A 79 -6.75 8.57 -1.33
N LYS A 80 -7.60 7.88 -2.10
CA LYS A 80 -9.06 8.05 -2.03
C LYS A 80 -9.61 7.57 -0.68
N LEU A 81 -9.19 6.40 -0.22
CA LEU A 81 -9.63 5.81 1.05
C LEU A 81 -9.23 6.68 2.24
N PHE A 82 -8.03 7.24 2.22
CA PHE A 82 -7.58 8.16 3.26
C PHE A 82 -8.01 9.62 3.04
N ASN A 83 -8.89 9.87 2.07
CA ASN A 83 -9.49 11.18 1.77
C ASN A 83 -8.48 12.29 1.45
N ILE A 84 -7.40 11.93 0.76
CA ILE A 84 -6.30 12.83 0.37
C ILE A 84 -6.04 12.83 -1.14
N TYR A 85 -6.94 12.24 -1.93
CA TYR A 85 -6.96 12.37 -3.39
C TYR A 85 -7.66 13.69 -3.79
N PRO A 86 -7.17 14.44 -4.81
CA PRO A 86 -6.02 14.16 -5.67
C PRO A 86 -4.69 14.72 -5.16
N ARG A 87 -4.61 15.25 -3.93
CA ARG A 87 -3.35 15.78 -3.39
C ARG A 87 -2.22 14.74 -3.43
N LYS A 88 -2.53 13.47 -3.11
CA LYS A 88 -1.65 12.31 -3.25
C LYS A 88 -2.22 11.30 -4.25
N GLY A 89 -1.36 10.41 -4.77
CA GLY A 89 -1.78 9.30 -5.63
C GLY A 89 -2.27 9.72 -7.02
N ALA A 90 -1.88 10.91 -7.48
CA ALA A 90 -2.26 11.47 -8.78
C ALA A 90 -1.09 12.25 -9.41
N ILE A 91 -0.98 12.20 -10.73
CA ILE A 91 -0.14 13.10 -11.53
C ILE A 91 -1.08 14.12 -12.19
N LEU A 92 -1.42 15.17 -11.44
CA LEU A 92 -2.31 16.24 -11.87
C LEU A 92 -1.77 17.59 -11.40
N ALA A 93 -2.12 18.66 -12.11
CA ALA A 93 -1.78 20.01 -11.67
C ALA A 93 -2.41 20.27 -10.28
N GLY A 94 -1.60 20.74 -9.33
CA GLY A 94 -2.00 20.97 -7.94
C GLY A 94 -1.81 19.79 -6.98
N SER A 95 -1.48 18.59 -7.48
CA SER A 95 -1.06 17.46 -6.64
C SER A 95 0.36 17.67 -6.09
N ASP A 96 0.65 17.04 -4.95
CA ASP A 96 2.02 17.02 -4.42
C ASP A 96 2.93 16.24 -5.37
N ALA A 97 4.13 16.75 -5.61
CA ALA A 97 5.14 16.11 -6.46
C ALA A 97 5.84 14.94 -5.74
N ASP A 98 5.06 13.89 -5.44
CA ASP A 98 5.53 12.59 -4.99
C ASP A 98 5.44 11.60 -6.16
N ILE A 99 6.57 11.37 -6.83
CA ILE A 99 6.63 10.71 -8.14
C ILE A 99 7.77 9.70 -8.13
N ILE A 100 7.57 8.55 -8.76
CA ILE A 100 8.64 7.60 -9.05
C ILE A 100 8.92 7.59 -10.56
N ILE A 101 10.19 7.48 -10.93
CA ILE A 101 10.61 7.07 -12.27
C ILE A 101 10.85 5.58 -12.21
N PHE A 102 9.99 4.83 -12.90
CA PHE A 102 9.94 3.38 -12.86
C PHE A 102 10.38 2.81 -14.21
N ASN A 103 11.39 1.94 -14.19
CA ASN A 103 11.88 1.27 -15.39
C ASN A 103 11.38 -0.18 -15.43
N PRO A 104 10.38 -0.49 -16.28
CA PRO A 104 9.80 -1.84 -16.36
C PRO A 104 10.78 -2.88 -16.92
N ASN A 105 11.81 -2.44 -17.65
CA ASN A 105 12.77 -3.33 -18.30
C ASN A 105 14.02 -3.59 -17.44
N SER A 106 14.24 -2.81 -16.38
CA SER A 106 15.35 -3.04 -15.46
C SER A 106 15.05 -4.26 -14.59
N SER A 107 16.08 -5.08 -14.36
CA SER A 107 16.01 -6.17 -13.38
C SER A 107 16.30 -5.67 -11.97
N PHE A 108 15.80 -6.41 -10.97
CA PHE A 108 16.21 -6.28 -9.58
C PHE A 108 16.54 -7.65 -8.99
N GLU A 109 17.28 -7.64 -7.88
CA GLU A 109 17.49 -8.79 -6.99
C GLU A 109 17.33 -8.30 -5.56
N ILE A 110 16.53 -9.00 -4.76
CA ILE A 110 16.33 -8.66 -3.35
C ILE A 110 17.35 -9.41 -2.50
N SER A 111 18.08 -8.66 -1.67
CA SER A 111 18.95 -9.23 -0.64
C SER A 111 18.96 -8.36 0.61
N ALA A 112 19.03 -8.99 1.78
CA ALA A 112 19.30 -8.32 3.06
C ALA A 112 20.67 -7.62 3.07
N SER A 113 21.61 -8.07 2.23
CA SER A 113 22.94 -7.44 2.14
C SER A 113 22.94 -6.09 1.42
N SER A 114 21.91 -5.79 0.62
CA SER A 114 21.82 -4.59 -0.21
C SER A 114 20.57 -3.74 0.04
N HIS A 115 19.60 -4.23 0.83
CA HIS A 115 18.43 -3.43 1.19
C HIS A 115 18.77 -2.27 2.13
N HIS A 116 17.83 -1.35 2.30
CA HIS A 116 17.99 -0.16 3.14
C HIS A 116 17.33 -0.31 4.52
N SER A 117 16.82 -1.50 4.83
CA SER A 117 16.29 -1.84 6.15
C SER A 117 17.42 -2.01 7.17
N ARG A 118 17.08 -1.86 8.46
CA ARG A 118 17.98 -2.20 9.58
C ARG A 118 17.95 -3.67 9.97
N SER A 119 17.04 -4.44 9.38
CA SER A 119 16.95 -5.89 9.58
C SER A 119 18.17 -6.57 8.98
N ASP A 120 18.61 -7.67 9.56
CA ASP A 120 19.68 -8.54 9.03
C ASP A 120 19.13 -9.66 8.14
N THR A 121 17.81 -9.66 7.91
CA THR A 121 17.09 -10.65 7.12
C THR A 121 16.09 -9.98 6.19
N ASN A 122 15.81 -10.65 5.07
CA ASN A 122 14.77 -10.28 4.12
C ASN A 122 13.90 -11.50 3.82
N VAL A 123 12.58 -11.42 3.99
CA VAL A 123 11.68 -12.55 3.70
C VAL A 123 11.58 -12.87 2.19
N TYR A 124 12.08 -11.97 1.35
CA TYR A 124 12.12 -12.09 -0.11
C TYR A 124 13.54 -12.34 -0.66
N GLU A 125 14.46 -12.81 0.19
CA GLU A 125 15.85 -13.06 -0.17
C GLU A 125 16.00 -13.88 -1.46
N GLY A 126 16.82 -13.40 -2.38
CA GLY A 126 17.16 -14.08 -3.63
C GLY A 126 16.10 -14.01 -4.73
N ILE A 127 14.95 -13.36 -4.48
CA ILE A 127 13.98 -13.11 -5.54
C ILE A 127 14.57 -12.16 -6.57
N ARG A 128 14.48 -12.55 -7.84
CA ARG A 128 14.90 -11.78 -9.01
C ARG A 128 13.68 -11.52 -9.88
N GLY A 129 13.59 -10.31 -10.43
CA GLY A 129 12.44 -9.90 -11.23
C GLY A 129 12.73 -8.70 -12.11
N LYS A 130 11.68 -8.16 -12.72
CA LYS A 130 11.70 -6.95 -13.54
C LYS A 130 10.90 -5.82 -12.92
N GLY A 131 11.18 -4.60 -13.34
CA GLY A 131 10.53 -3.39 -12.85
C GLY A 131 11.25 -2.83 -11.63
N LYS A 132 12.08 -1.81 -11.86
CA LYS A 132 12.87 -1.13 -10.83
C LYS A 132 12.42 0.31 -10.65
N VAL A 133 12.31 0.76 -9.41
CA VAL A 133 12.24 2.19 -9.07
C VAL A 133 13.65 2.77 -9.18
N GLU A 134 13.90 3.61 -10.19
CA GLU A 134 15.23 4.20 -10.43
C GLU A 134 15.39 5.56 -9.76
N VAL A 135 14.31 6.36 -9.73
CA VAL A 135 14.30 7.68 -9.11
C VAL A 135 13.05 7.82 -8.25
N THR A 136 13.20 8.38 -7.06
CA THR A 136 12.07 8.82 -6.24
C THR A 136 12.16 10.33 -6.03
N ILE A 137 11.05 11.01 -6.28
CA ILE A 137 10.82 12.42 -6.00
C ILE A 137 9.81 12.49 -4.87
N SER A 138 10.11 13.23 -3.81
CA SER A 138 9.16 13.50 -2.72
C SER A 138 9.10 14.99 -2.41
N GLY A 139 7.88 15.54 -2.36
CA GLY A 139 7.64 16.96 -2.17
C GLY A 139 8.38 17.84 -3.19
N GLY A 140 8.54 17.35 -4.43
CA GLY A 140 9.24 18.05 -5.51
C GLY A 140 10.77 18.00 -5.44
N ARG A 141 11.37 17.15 -4.60
CA ARG A 141 12.82 16.97 -4.51
C ARG A 141 13.21 15.54 -4.86
N VAL A 142 14.26 15.36 -5.66
CA VAL A 142 14.86 14.03 -5.89
C VAL A 142 15.47 13.56 -4.58
N VAL A 143 14.94 12.46 -4.03
CA VAL A 143 15.35 11.88 -2.74
C VAL A 143 16.07 10.55 -2.89
N TRP A 144 15.93 9.89 -4.04
CA TRP A 144 16.60 8.65 -4.37
C TRP A 144 16.95 8.67 -5.85
N GLU A 145 18.21 8.41 -6.19
CA GLU A 145 18.71 8.32 -7.56
C GLU A 145 20.13 7.74 -7.53
N ASN A 146 20.50 6.91 -8.53
CA ASN A 146 21.84 6.31 -8.64
C ASN A 146 22.27 5.52 -7.39
N ASP A 147 21.32 4.79 -6.80
CA ASP A 147 21.51 4.03 -5.56
C ASP A 147 22.00 4.88 -4.37
N ASP A 148 21.69 6.18 -4.37
CA ASP A 148 22.03 7.14 -3.31
C ASP A 148 20.78 7.81 -2.71
N LEU A 149 20.72 7.83 -1.37
CA LEU A 149 19.61 8.40 -0.60
C LEU A 149 19.93 9.83 -0.17
N LYS A 150 19.16 10.79 -0.69
CA LYS A 150 19.37 12.24 -0.53
C LYS A 150 18.27 12.86 0.33
N VAL A 151 18.20 12.47 1.61
CA VAL A 151 17.16 12.94 2.55
C VAL A 151 17.73 13.52 3.84
N VAL A 152 16.98 14.44 4.44
CA VAL A 152 17.24 14.95 5.80
C VAL A 152 16.13 14.46 6.72
N PRO A 153 16.44 13.81 7.86
CA PRO A 153 15.44 13.40 8.83
C PRO A 153 14.51 14.57 9.21
N GLY A 154 13.20 14.33 9.18
CA GLY A 154 12.18 15.36 9.44
C GLY A 154 11.74 16.17 8.21
N SER A 155 12.23 15.84 7.00
CA SER A 155 11.77 16.48 5.75
C SER A 155 10.31 16.14 5.38
N GLY A 156 9.82 14.97 5.83
CA GLY A 156 8.44 14.54 5.66
C GLY A 156 7.47 15.39 6.48
N LYS A 157 6.23 15.51 6.01
CA LYS A 157 5.17 16.27 6.70
C LYS A 157 3.98 15.37 6.99
N TYR A 158 3.37 15.58 8.16
CA TYR A 158 2.06 15.01 8.44
C TYR A 158 1.05 15.49 7.40
N VAL A 159 0.21 14.58 6.92
CA VAL A 159 -0.90 14.87 6.02
C VAL A 159 -2.18 14.60 6.80
N GLU A 160 -2.93 15.67 7.07
CA GLU A 160 -4.25 15.56 7.69
C GLU A 160 -5.20 14.82 6.75
N MET A 161 -5.98 13.89 7.32
CA MET A 161 -6.95 13.06 6.62
C MET A 161 -8.35 13.45 7.10
N PRO A 162 -9.11 14.22 6.30
CA PRO A 162 -10.46 14.61 6.68
C PRO A 162 -11.38 13.38 6.84
N PRO A 163 -12.29 13.39 7.83
CA PRO A 163 -13.26 12.31 8.01
C PRO A 163 -14.23 12.23 6.82
N TYR A 164 -15.03 11.15 6.77
CA TYR A 164 -16.09 10.95 5.78
C TYR A 164 -15.58 10.98 4.33
N ASN A 165 -14.75 9.99 3.97
CA ASN A 165 -14.35 9.75 2.59
C ASN A 165 -15.55 9.30 1.72
N TYR A 166 -15.30 9.02 0.43
CA TYR A 166 -16.32 8.57 -0.53
C TYR A 166 -17.09 7.30 -0.13
N LEU A 167 -16.58 6.46 0.78
CA LEU A 167 -17.32 5.28 1.28
C LEU A 167 -18.49 5.68 2.19
N PHE A 168 -18.50 6.90 2.71
CA PHE A 168 -19.60 7.44 3.51
C PHE A 168 -20.73 8.01 2.65
N ASP A 169 -20.51 8.15 1.33
CA ASP A 169 -21.53 8.65 0.42
C ASP A 169 -22.75 7.73 0.41
N GLY A 170 -23.91 8.28 0.76
CA GLY A 170 -25.16 7.54 0.78
C GLY A 170 -25.38 6.67 2.02
N ILE A 171 -24.46 6.64 2.99
CA ILE A 171 -24.69 5.95 4.28
C ILE A 171 -25.93 6.50 4.96
N ASP A 172 -26.17 7.81 4.97
CA ASP A 172 -27.37 8.41 5.57
C ASP A 172 -28.67 7.88 4.94
N LYS A 173 -28.66 7.63 3.62
CA LYS A 173 -29.82 7.06 2.90
C LYS A 173 -30.01 5.59 3.24
N ALA A 174 -28.92 4.83 3.33
CA ALA A 174 -28.95 3.43 3.74
C ALA A 174 -29.40 3.27 5.20
N GLU A 175 -28.89 4.11 6.09
CA GLU A 175 -29.27 4.16 7.51
C GLU A 175 -30.75 4.57 7.65
N THR A 176 -31.20 5.61 6.93
CA THR A 176 -32.62 6.00 6.91
C THR A 176 -33.50 4.85 6.45
N THR A 177 -33.09 4.14 5.39
CA THR A 177 -33.82 2.98 4.87
C THR A 177 -33.86 1.85 5.91
N TYR A 178 -32.73 1.51 6.52
CA TYR A 178 -32.64 0.51 7.59
C TYR A 178 -33.51 0.88 8.79
N LEU A 179 -33.39 2.09 9.32
CA LEU A 179 -34.17 2.58 10.46
C LEU A 179 -35.68 2.60 10.15
N SER A 180 -36.07 2.98 8.92
CA SER A 180 -37.46 2.91 8.48
C SER A 180 -37.98 1.47 8.33
N SER A 181 -37.11 0.53 7.97
CA SER A 181 -37.43 -0.90 7.82
C SER A 181 -37.67 -1.61 9.16
N LEU A 182 -37.10 -1.10 10.25
CA LEU A 182 -37.20 -1.71 11.58
C LEU A 182 -38.64 -1.72 12.14
N ARG A 183 -39.62 -1.07 11.48
CA ARG A 183 -41.02 -0.91 11.93
C ARG A 183 -41.12 -0.62 13.44
N ALA A 184 -40.13 0.08 13.99
CA ALA A 184 -40.07 0.32 15.43
C ALA A 184 -41.16 1.37 15.77
N PRO A 185 -41.97 1.16 16.82
CA PRO A 185 -43.06 2.08 17.20
C PRO A 185 -42.54 3.37 17.86
N VAL A 186 -41.33 3.82 17.52
CA VAL A 186 -40.68 4.93 18.21
C VAL A 186 -40.98 6.23 17.48
N LYS A 187 -41.94 6.99 18.01
CA LYS A 187 -42.09 8.43 17.70
C LYS A 187 -40.86 9.16 18.25
N ARG A 188 -39.92 9.53 17.37
CA ARG A 188 -38.84 10.44 17.73
C ARG A 188 -39.38 11.87 17.69
N SER A 189 -39.43 12.54 18.83
CA SER A 189 -39.71 13.98 18.87
C SER A 189 -38.57 14.73 18.20
N ARG A 190 -38.90 15.73 17.38
CA ARG A 190 -37.89 16.68 16.88
C ARG A 190 -37.39 17.48 18.07
N ALA A 191 -36.07 17.61 18.22
CA ALA A 191 -35.50 18.63 19.08
C ALA A 191 -35.94 19.99 18.53
N THR A 192 -36.64 20.76 19.36
CA THR A 192 -36.96 22.16 19.08
C THR A 192 -35.66 22.96 19.01
N SER A 193 -35.59 23.79 17.98
CA SER A 193 -34.54 24.75 17.63
C SER A 193 -33.97 25.54 18.81
#